data_AF-A0A822ATH7-F1
#
_entry.id   AF-A0A822ATH7-F1
#
_cell.length_a   1.000
_cell.length_b   1.000
_cell.length_c   1.000
_cell.angle_alpha   90.00
_cell.angle_beta   90.00
_cell.angle_gamma   90.00
#
_symmetry.space_group_name_H-M   'P 1'
#
loop_
_entity.id
_entity.type
_entity.pdbx_description
1 polymer ?
#
loop_
_entity_poly.entity_id
_entity_poly.type
_entity_poly.pdbx_seq_one_letter_code
_entity_poly.pdbx_strand_id
1 'polypeptide(L)'
;DAVYPVDSITENIYADSVFPLVESVLEGYNATVFAYGQTGCGKSFTMQGINTPGSLQRGVIPRSFEHIFEASSVAAGTKYLIRASYLEIYNESIRDLLGKDVKATLDLKVIENCFFQI
;
A
#
# COMPACT_ATOMS: atom_id res chain seq x y z
N ASP A 1 17.85 0.79 -4.56
CA ASP A 1 18.30 -0.03 -3.43
C ASP A 1 18.83 0.82 -2.30
N ALA A 2 18.40 0.52 -1.08
CA ALA A 2 18.79 1.23 0.13
C ALA A 2 18.83 0.24 1.31
N VAL A 3 19.62 0.55 2.34
CA VAL A 3 19.72 -0.24 3.58
C VAL A 3 19.39 0.66 4.75
N TYR A 4 18.48 0.22 5.61
CA TYR A 4 17.97 1.00 6.74
C TYR A 4 18.38 0.36 8.07
N PRO A 5 19.14 1.06 8.93
CA PRO A 5 19.46 0.60 10.28
C PRO A 5 18.25 0.67 11.23
N VAL A 6 18.37 0.07 12.41
CA VAL A 6 17.26 -0.15 13.37
C VAL A 6 16.64 1.14 13.90
N ASP A 7 17.41 2.22 13.92
CA ASP A 7 17.01 3.58 14.32
C ASP A 7 16.31 4.36 13.20
N SER A 8 16.18 3.76 12.01
CA SER A 8 15.47 4.38 10.89
C SER A 8 13.99 4.57 11.22
N ILE A 9 13.48 5.74 10.84
CA ILE A 9 12.04 6.03 10.89
C ILE A 9 11.39 5.62 9.58
N THR A 10 10.15 5.14 9.65
CA THR A 10 9.39 4.71 8.47
C THR A 10 9.18 5.83 7.45
N GLU A 11 9.24 7.09 7.89
CA GLU A 11 9.25 8.26 6.99
C GLU A 11 10.37 8.25 5.96
N ASN A 12 11.61 7.95 6.38
CA ASN A 12 12.76 7.94 5.49
C ASN A 12 12.64 6.79 4.48
N ILE A 13 12.19 5.62 4.95
CA ILE A 13 11.92 4.46 4.10
C ILE A 13 10.89 4.82 3.02
N TYR A 14 9.85 5.55 3.40
CA TYR A 14 8.84 6.03 2.46
C TYR A 14 9.45 7.01 1.45
N ALA A 15 10.12 8.06 1.91
CA ALA A 15 10.68 9.11 1.05
C ALA A 15 11.70 8.56 0.04
N ASP A 16 12.57 7.65 0.46
CA ASP A 16 13.65 7.15 -0.38
C ASP A 16 13.21 6.05 -1.35
N SER A 17 12.30 5.16 -0.92
CA SER A 17 11.97 3.95 -1.68
C SER A 17 10.54 3.90 -2.24
N VAL A 18 9.57 4.51 -1.56
CA VAL A 18 8.16 4.37 -1.95
C VAL A 18 7.62 5.61 -2.65
N PHE A 19 8.08 6.80 -2.27
CA PHE A 19 7.72 8.06 -2.92
C PHE A 19 7.87 8.02 -4.45
N PRO A 20 9.04 7.63 -5.03
CA PRO A 20 9.18 7.58 -6.50
C PRO A 20 8.26 6.54 -7.16
N LEU A 21 7.87 5.49 -6.44
CA LEU A 21 6.92 4.49 -6.94
C LEU A 21 5.50 5.05 -7.00
N VAL A 22 5.09 5.83 -6.00
CA VAL A 22 3.77 6.49 -6.00
C VAL A 22 3.69 7.55 -7.11
N GLU A 23 4.76 8.32 -7.33
CA GLU A 23 4.84 9.24 -8.47
C GLU A 23 4.68 8.51 -9.81
N SER A 24 5.37 7.38 -9.97
CA SER A 24 5.24 6.54 -11.17
C SER A 24 3.79 6.04 -11.36
N VAL A 25 3.07 5.75 -10.27
CA VAL A 25 1.64 5.36 -10.34
C VAL A 25 0.75 6.52 -10.77
N LEU A 26 1.03 7.74 -10.32
CA LEU A 26 0.30 8.94 -10.74
C LEU A 26 0.51 9.25 -12.23
N GLU A 27 1.66 8.86 -12.79
CA GLU A 27 1.95 8.92 -14.23
C GLU A 27 1.29 7.79 -15.05
N GLY A 28 0.67 6.80 -14.38
CA GLY A 28 -0.05 5.69 -15.01
C GLY A 28 0.74 4.38 -15.13
N TYR A 29 1.89 4.26 -14.45
CA TYR A 29 2.61 2.99 -14.35
C TYR A 29 2.10 2.14 -13.18
N ASN A 30 2.31 0.82 -13.26
CA ASN A 30 2.01 -0.08 -12.15
C ASN A 30 3.22 -0.17 -11.21
N ALA A 31 2.99 -0.02 -9.91
CA ALA A 31 4.02 -0.24 -8.89
C ALA A 31 3.52 -1.16 -7.78
N THR A 32 4.43 -1.95 -7.22
CA THR A 32 4.11 -2.92 -6.16
C THR A 32 5.19 -2.87 -5.08
N VAL A 33 4.76 -2.79 -3.82
CA VAL A 33 5.63 -2.82 -2.64
C VAL A 33 5.26 -4.00 -1.77
N PHE A 34 6.24 -4.84 -1.43
CA PHE A 34 6.06 -5.98 -0.52
C PHE A 34 7.04 -5.89 0.65
N ALA A 35 6.54 -6.18 1.86
CA ALA A 35 7.38 -6.38 3.03
C ALA A 35 7.59 -7.88 3.26
N TYR A 36 8.85 -8.33 3.19
CA TYR A 36 9.24 -9.73 3.38
C TYR A 36 10.19 -9.89 4.57
N GLY A 37 10.05 -10.99 5.29
CA GLY A 37 10.91 -11.33 6.43
C GLY A 37 10.24 -12.24 7.46
N GLN A 38 10.98 -12.65 8.49
CA GLN A 38 10.49 -13.55 9.54
C GLN A 38 9.35 -12.93 10.37
N THR A 39 8.49 -13.75 10.99
CA THR A 39 7.52 -13.27 11.99
C THR A 39 8.22 -12.50 13.10
N GLY A 40 7.71 -11.32 13.45
CA GLY A 40 8.33 -10.42 14.42
C GLY A 40 9.37 -9.44 13.85
N CYS A 41 9.75 -9.53 12.56
CA CYS A 41 10.76 -8.63 11.96
C CYS A 41 10.24 -7.23 11.55
N GLY A 42 9.01 -6.86 11.93
CA GLY A 42 8.47 -5.54 11.64
C GLY A 42 7.74 -5.37 10.30
N LYS A 43 7.36 -6.44 9.58
CA LYS A 43 6.58 -6.31 8.32
C LYS A 43 5.34 -5.42 8.44
N SER A 44 4.49 -5.70 9.43
CA SER A 44 3.29 -4.90 9.70
C SER A 44 3.63 -3.50 10.19
N PHE A 45 4.76 -3.35 10.91
CA PHE A 45 5.24 -2.06 11.36
C PHE A 45 5.69 -1.18 10.19
N THR A 46 6.38 -1.70 9.19
CA THR A 46 6.76 -0.94 7.99
C THR A 46 5.53 -0.58 7.15
N MET A 47 4.60 -1.51 6.94
CA MET A 47 3.45 -1.28 6.06
C MET A 47 2.32 -0.45 6.69
N GLN A 48 1.92 -0.76 7.91
CA GLN A 48 0.82 -0.06 8.59
C GLN A 48 1.35 0.99 9.57
N GLY A 49 2.41 0.64 10.30
CA GLY A 49 3.05 1.52 11.27
C GLY A 49 2.14 1.90 12.43
N ILE A 50 2.50 2.99 13.09
CA ILE A 50 1.75 3.50 14.25
C ILE A 50 0.67 4.46 13.74
N ASN A 51 -0.61 4.13 13.96
CA ASN A 51 -1.77 4.91 13.56
C ASN A 51 -2.03 6.13 14.48
N THR A 52 -0.98 6.85 14.84
CA THR A 52 -1.10 8.09 15.62
C THR A 52 -0.84 9.28 14.69
N PRO A 53 -1.74 10.28 14.65
CA PRO A 53 -1.53 11.50 13.86
C PRO A 53 -0.19 12.17 14.22
N GLY A 54 0.60 12.56 13.22
CA GLY A 54 1.91 13.19 13.41
C GLY A 54 3.05 12.25 13.81
N SER A 55 2.82 10.93 13.86
CA SER A 55 3.90 9.97 14.14
C SER A 55 4.85 9.81 12.95
N LEU A 56 6.15 9.99 13.20
CA LEU A 56 7.21 9.65 12.23
C LEU A 56 7.22 8.16 11.86
N GLN A 57 6.62 7.32 12.70
CA GLN A 57 6.49 5.87 12.51
C GLN A 57 5.18 5.45 11.84
N ARG A 58 4.46 6.40 11.22
CA ARG A 58 3.32 6.07 10.35
C ARG A 58 3.80 5.24 9.15
N GLY A 59 3.07 4.16 8.85
CA GLY A 59 3.47 3.18 7.85
C GLY A 59 3.40 3.67 6.41
N VAL A 60 3.89 2.82 5.51
CA VAL A 60 3.87 3.07 4.06
C VAL A 60 2.44 3.20 3.51
N ILE A 61 1.52 2.30 3.86
CA ILE A 61 0.14 2.30 3.35
C ILE A 61 -0.56 3.64 3.59
N PRO A 62 -0.67 4.14 4.84
CA PRO A 62 -1.39 5.38 5.09
C PRO A 62 -0.68 6.62 4.52
N ARG A 63 0.67 6.61 4.39
CA ARG A 63 1.43 7.67 3.70
C ARG A 63 1.17 7.68 2.18
N SER A 64 1.15 6.51 1.55
CA SER A 64 0.80 6.38 0.13
C SER A 64 -0.59 6.91 -0.18
N PHE A 65 -1.59 6.59 0.66
CA PHE A 65 -2.94 7.12 0.47
C PHE A 65 -2.96 8.64 0.54
N GLU A 66 -2.34 9.24 1.56
CA GLU A 66 -2.28 10.70 1.70
C GLU A 66 -1.63 11.35 0.48
N HIS A 67 -0.50 10.81 0.01
CA HIS A 67 0.20 11.31 -1.17
C HIS A 67 -0.68 11.26 -2.43
N ILE A 68 -1.36 10.13 -2.69
CA ILE A 68 -2.25 9.99 -3.86
C ILE A 68 -3.43 10.96 -3.78
N PHE A 69 -4.05 11.09 -2.60
CA PHE A 69 -5.17 12.01 -2.42
C PHE A 69 -4.74 13.47 -2.58
N GLU A 70 -3.59 13.85 -2.01
CA GLU A 70 -3.03 15.20 -2.16
C GLU A 70 -2.73 15.51 -3.63
N ALA A 71 -2.01 14.63 -4.33
CA ALA A 71 -1.69 14.80 -5.74
C ALA A 71 -2.95 14.92 -6.61
N SER A 72 -3.97 14.08 -6.36
CA SER A 72 -5.24 14.14 -7.09
C SER A 72 -6.03 15.42 -6.84
N SER A 73 -5.83 16.07 -5.68
CA SER A 73 -6.51 17.33 -5.33
C SER A 73 -5.87 18.56 -5.96
N VAL A 74 -4.55 18.51 -6.20
CA VAL A 74 -3.76 19.63 -6.74
C VAL A 74 -3.72 19.60 -8.28
N ALA A 75 -3.86 18.44 -8.90
CA ALA A 75 -3.79 18.25 -10.34
C ALA A 75 -4.94 18.95 -11.09
N ALA A 76 -4.70 20.18 -11.54
CA ALA A 76 -5.63 20.93 -12.37
C ALA A 76 -5.74 20.31 -13.77
N GLY A 77 -6.95 19.88 -14.15
CA GLY A 77 -7.25 19.38 -15.50
C GLY A 77 -7.26 17.86 -15.64
N THR A 78 -6.90 17.10 -14.60
CA THR A 78 -6.95 15.64 -14.59
C THR A 78 -8.02 15.15 -13.62
N LYS A 79 -8.85 14.18 -14.05
CA LYS A 79 -9.84 13.53 -13.17
C LYS A 79 -9.31 12.17 -12.76
N TYR A 80 -9.25 11.92 -11.46
CA TYR A 80 -8.84 10.65 -10.88
C TYR A 80 -10.05 9.87 -10.38
N LEU A 81 -10.04 8.55 -10.58
CA LEU A 81 -10.94 7.60 -9.94
C LEU A 81 -10.08 6.62 -9.14
N ILE A 82 -10.16 6.68 -7.81
CA ILE A 82 -9.38 5.85 -6.88
C ILE A 82 -10.28 4.72 -6.35
N ARG A 83 -9.77 3.48 -6.29
CA ARG A 83 -10.53 2.26 -5.94
C ARG A 83 -9.71 1.28 -5.09
N ALA A 84 -9.82 1.38 -3.77
CA ALA A 84 -9.14 0.45 -2.87
C ALA A 84 -9.82 -0.91 -2.74
N SER A 85 -8.99 -1.96 -2.69
CA SER A 85 -9.38 -3.33 -2.32
C SER A 85 -8.43 -3.84 -1.24
N TYR A 86 -8.93 -4.57 -0.24
CA TYR A 86 -8.09 -5.14 0.83
C TYR A 86 -8.36 -6.63 0.97
N LEU A 87 -7.38 -7.43 0.60
CA LEU A 87 -7.52 -8.88 0.46
C LEU A 87 -6.58 -9.61 1.43
N GLU A 88 -7.10 -10.66 2.06
CA GLU A 88 -6.30 -11.62 2.84
C GLU A 88 -6.20 -12.93 2.05
N ILE A 89 -4.98 -13.47 1.96
CA ILE A 89 -4.75 -14.84 1.48
C ILE A 89 -4.41 -15.69 2.69
N TYR A 90 -5.30 -16.61 3.04
CA TYR A 90 -5.11 -17.52 4.17
C TYR A 90 -5.51 -18.93 3.76
N ASN A 91 -4.61 -19.90 3.91
CA ASN A 91 -4.84 -21.30 3.54
C ASN A 91 -5.38 -21.47 2.10
N GLU A 92 -4.67 -20.86 1.14
CA GLU A 92 -5.01 -20.86 -0.30
C GLU A 92 -6.39 -20.28 -0.65
N SER A 93 -7.05 -19.62 0.31
CA SER A 93 -8.35 -19.00 0.16
C SER A 93 -8.20 -17.49 0.20
N ILE A 94 -8.83 -16.78 -0.74
CA ILE A 94 -8.90 -15.31 -0.73
C ILE A 94 -10.13 -14.87 0.05
N ARG A 95 -9.94 -13.89 0.92
CA ARG A 95 -11.02 -13.20 1.64
C ARG A 95 -10.96 -11.71 1.35
N ASP A 96 -12.10 -11.13 1.02
CA ASP A 96 -12.25 -9.68 0.92
C ASP A 96 -12.53 -9.10 2.32
N LEU A 97 -11.59 -8.31 2.82
CA LEU A 97 -11.69 -7.70 4.14
C LEU A 97 -12.58 -6.46 4.16
N LEU A 98 -12.95 -5.91 2.99
CA LEU A 98 -13.88 -4.78 2.86
C LEU A 98 -15.27 -5.21 2.37
N GLY A 99 -15.45 -6.49 2.04
CA GLY A 99 -16.70 -7.06 1.59
C GLY A 99 -17.79 -7.06 2.67
N LYS A 100 -19.06 -7.06 2.25
CA LYS A 100 -20.22 -7.17 3.16
C LYS A 100 -20.23 -8.48 3.96
N ASP A 101 -19.64 -9.53 3.41
CA ASP A 101 -19.50 -10.82 4.05
C ASP A 101 -18.02 -11.19 4.12
N VAL A 102 -17.38 -10.88 5.25
CA VAL A 102 -15.96 -11.15 5.52
C VAL A 102 -15.65 -12.65 5.58
N LYS A 103 -16.69 -13.52 5.67
CA LYS A 103 -16.53 -14.98 5.63
C LYS A 103 -16.67 -15.55 4.22
N ALA A 104 -17.17 -14.77 3.26
CA ALA A 104 -17.27 -15.20 1.88
C ALA A 104 -15.85 -15.40 1.33
N THR A 105 -15.59 -16.63 0.87
CA THR A 105 -14.32 -16.97 0.23
C THR A 105 -14.45 -16.70 -1.26
N LEU A 106 -13.47 -16.00 -1.82
CA LEU A 106 -13.39 -15.74 -3.26
C LEU A 106 -12.52 -16.81 -3.90
N ASP A 107 -13.01 -17.41 -4.99
CA ASP A 107 -12.20 -18.29 -5.82
C ASP A 107 -11.13 -17.48 -6.56
N LEU A 108 -9.89 -17.96 -6.50
CA LEU A 108 -8.78 -17.45 -7.30
C LEU A 108 -9.07 -17.67 -8.79
N LYS A 109 -9.65 -16.67 -9.45
CA LYS A 109 -9.66 -16.58 -10.91
C LYS A 109 -8.49 -15.69 -11.31
N VAL A 110 -7.44 -16.33 -11.83
CA VAL A 110 -6.37 -15.60 -12.54
C VAL A 110 -6.98 -15.07 -13.83
N ILE A 111 -7.47 -13.84 -13.77
CA ILE A 111 -7.82 -13.10 -14.97
C ILE A 111 -6.52 -12.48 -15.44
N GLU A 112 -6.01 -12.90 -16.59
CA GLU A 112 -4.75 -12.39 -17.19
C GLU A 112 -4.76 -10.88 -17.51
N ASN A 113 -5.81 -10.15 -17.11
CA ASN A 113 -5.97 -8.70 -17.22
C ASN A 113 -6.55 -8.08 -15.92
N CYS A 114 -6.13 -8.55 -14.75
CA CYS A 114 -6.50 -7.91 -13.48
C CYS A 114 -5.53 -6.76 -13.16
N PHE A 115 -5.79 -5.58 -13.75
CA PHE A 115 -5.24 -4.32 -13.27
C PHE A 115 -5.77 -4.08 -11.85
N PHE A 116 -4.96 -4.38 -10.83
CA PHE A 116 -5.17 -3.86 -9.49
C PHE A 116 -4.85 -2.37 -9.53
N GLN A 117 -5.89 -1.57 -9.75
CA GLN A 117 -5.86 -0.14 -9.54
C GLN A 117 -6.06 0.09 -8.03
N ILE A 118 -5.21 0.94 -7.44
CA ILE A 118 -5.20 1.31 -6.01
C ILE A 118 -6.55 1.83 -5.55
#